data_AF-A0A7R9GHI5-F1
#
_entry.id   AF-A0A7R9GHI5-F1
#
_cell.length_a   1.000
_cell.length_b   1.000
_cell.length_c   1.000
_cell.angle_alpha   90.00
_cell.angle_beta   90.00
_cell.angle_gamma   90.00
#
_symmetry.space_group_name_H-M   'P 1'
#
loop_
_entity.id
_entity.type
_entity.pdbx_description
1 polymer ?
#
loop_
_entity_poly.entity_id
_entity_poly.type
_entity_poly.pdbx_seq_one_letter_code
_entity_poly.pdbx_strand_id
1 'polypeptide(L)'
;MKSVAGRDILKREICEGSSKNDHLTCGRHVQQFCVTDTRVTMTTTLRNSSDGFLCKDSTKIMILIISAPGNFEKRTNIRTTWGNNSVMNPIFPEVQLAFLVGKTNSTEDSKKIFEESIKYEDMIHILDHIDAYKNLTYKVLSGYQWALQNCRNVEVIGKFDDDIFVDMKTFVLAVKK
;
A
#
# COMPACT_ATOMS: atom_id res chain seq x y z
N MET A 1 24.78 -27.46 -38.34
CA MET A 1 23.75 -27.14 -39.36
C MET A 1 22.39 -27.17 -38.70
N LYS A 2 21.64 -26.06 -38.83
CA LYS A 2 20.21 -25.83 -38.49
C LYS A 2 19.85 -25.84 -36.99
N SER A 3 19.06 -24.93 -36.45
CA SER A 3 18.49 -23.66 -36.93
C SER A 3 17.95 -22.92 -35.70
N VAL A 4 18.20 -21.62 -35.61
CA VAL A 4 17.43 -20.67 -34.79
C VAL A 4 16.06 -20.50 -35.44
N ALA A 5 15.00 -20.44 -34.64
CA ALA A 5 13.71 -19.89 -35.04
C ALA A 5 13.09 -19.16 -33.84
N GLY A 6 13.05 -17.83 -33.92
CA GLY A 6 12.26 -17.00 -33.02
C GLY A 6 10.86 -16.74 -33.58
N ARG A 7 9.92 -16.40 -32.69
CA ARG A 7 9.09 -15.17 -32.70
C ARG A 7 7.97 -15.28 -31.67
N ASP A 8 7.79 -14.18 -30.95
CA ASP A 8 6.53 -13.54 -30.53
C ASP A 8 5.32 -14.42 -30.20
N ILE A 9 4.69 -14.17 -29.04
CA ILE A 9 3.28 -13.73 -28.95
C ILE A 9 3.05 -13.15 -27.54
N LEU A 10 3.10 -11.82 -27.47
CA LEU A 10 2.41 -10.98 -26.51
C LEU A 10 0.95 -10.91 -26.99
N LYS A 11 0.04 -11.76 -26.48
CA LYS A 11 -1.41 -11.54 -26.65
C LYS A 11 -2.22 -12.08 -25.47
N ARG A 12 -2.78 -11.11 -24.72
CA ARG A 12 -4.17 -11.07 -24.23
C ARG A 12 -4.66 -12.29 -23.44
N GLU A 13 -4.79 -12.11 -22.12
CA GLU A 13 -5.95 -12.64 -21.40
C GLU A 13 -6.75 -11.47 -20.84
N ILE A 14 -7.78 -11.12 -21.62
CA ILE A 14 -8.95 -10.37 -21.18
C ILE A 14 -9.75 -11.38 -20.36
N CYS A 15 -10.16 -11.02 -19.14
CA CYS A 15 -11.07 -11.83 -18.34
C CYS A 15 -12.43 -11.94 -19.06
N GLU A 16 -12.62 -12.97 -19.88
CA GLU A 16 -13.94 -13.43 -20.29
C GLU A 16 -14.31 -14.65 -19.45
N GLY A 17 -15.48 -14.60 -18.81
CA GLY A 17 -16.00 -15.69 -18.00
C GLY A 17 -17.51 -15.57 -17.82
N SER A 18 -18.24 -16.15 -18.78
CA SER A 18 -19.66 -16.48 -18.65
C SER A 18 -19.81 -17.84 -17.96
N SER A 19 -20.71 -17.90 -16.97
CA SER A 19 -21.48 -19.07 -16.53
C SER A 19 -20.77 -20.36 -16.05
N LYS A 20 -20.92 -20.58 -14.73
CA LYS A 20 -21.13 -21.86 -14.00
C LYS A 20 -19.93 -22.82 -13.83
N ASN A 21 -19.48 -22.88 -12.58
CA ASN A 21 -18.85 -24.02 -11.90
C ASN A 21 -17.44 -24.47 -12.33
N ASP A 22 -16.54 -23.53 -12.60
CA ASP A 22 -15.10 -23.84 -12.60
C ASP A 22 -14.31 -22.90 -11.69
N HIS A 23 -13.48 -23.51 -10.85
CA HIS A 23 -12.60 -22.89 -9.87
C HIS A 23 -11.47 -22.15 -10.59
N LEU A 24 -11.65 -20.85 -10.84
CA LEU A 24 -10.65 -19.97 -11.45
C LEU A 24 -9.49 -19.73 -10.46
N THR A 25 -8.34 -20.34 -10.71
CA THR A 25 -7.09 -20.02 -9.99
C THR A 25 -6.41 -18.81 -10.63
N CYS A 26 -6.41 -17.66 -9.94
CA CYS A 26 -5.64 -16.48 -10.34
C CYS A 26 -4.19 -16.58 -9.82
N GLY A 27 -3.22 -16.20 -10.64
CA GLY A 27 -1.78 -16.37 -10.42
C GLY A 27 -1.20 -15.66 -9.17
N ARG A 28 -0.15 -16.26 -8.63
CA ARG A 28 0.52 -16.05 -7.33
C ARG A 28 1.17 -14.67 -7.03
N HIS A 29 0.77 -13.56 -7.65
CA HIS A 29 1.51 -12.30 -7.48
C HIS A 29 0.72 -11.05 -7.09
N VAL A 30 -0.58 -11.16 -6.76
CA VAL A 30 -1.34 -9.99 -6.27
C VAL A 30 -2.43 -10.44 -5.31
N GLN A 31 -2.53 -9.76 -4.16
CA GLN A 31 -3.60 -9.91 -3.18
C GLN A 31 -4.98 -9.81 -3.86
N GLN A 32 -5.72 -10.93 -3.85
CA GLN A 32 -7.17 -10.90 -3.82
C GLN A 32 -7.60 -11.51 -2.48
N PHE A 33 -8.10 -10.66 -1.57
CA PHE A 33 -8.85 -11.15 -0.43
C PHE A 33 -10.15 -11.78 -0.94
N CYS A 34 -10.20 -13.11 -1.03
CA CYS A 34 -11.47 -13.83 -1.06
C CYS A 34 -11.98 -13.93 0.37
N VAL A 35 -13.01 -13.14 0.72
CA VAL A 35 -13.70 -13.29 2.01
C VAL A 35 -14.86 -14.25 1.81
N THR A 36 -14.73 -15.47 2.34
CA THR A 36 -15.87 -16.38 2.55
C THR A 36 -16.11 -16.54 4.04
N ASP A 37 -17.12 -15.81 4.51
CA ASP A 37 -18.04 -16.05 5.63
C ASP A 37 -17.53 -16.44 7.04
N THR A 38 -18.15 -15.74 8.00
CA THR A 38 -18.22 -15.81 9.47
C THR A 38 -17.59 -16.99 10.24
N ARG A 39 -16.50 -16.66 10.96
CA ARG A 39 -16.26 -16.96 12.41
C ARG A 39 -14.92 -16.37 12.83
N VAL A 40 -14.93 -15.54 13.87
CA VAL A 40 -13.70 -15.00 14.48
C VAL A 40 -13.09 -16.11 15.36
N THR A 41 -11.99 -16.71 14.90
CA THR A 41 -11.07 -17.46 15.75
C THR A 41 -9.70 -16.81 15.69
N MET A 42 -9.18 -16.43 16.86
CA MET A 42 -7.82 -15.90 17.06
C MET A 42 -6.80 -16.99 16.74
N THR A 43 -6.43 -17.10 15.46
CA THR A 43 -5.28 -17.86 15.01
C THR A 43 -4.31 -16.88 14.38
N THR A 44 -3.12 -16.77 14.98
CA THR A 44 -1.94 -16.03 14.55
C THR A 44 -1.91 -15.84 13.04
N THR A 45 -2.32 -14.66 12.57
CA THR A 45 -2.38 -14.34 11.14
C THR A 45 -0.96 -14.40 10.57
N LEU A 46 -0.82 -15.20 9.52
CA LEU A 46 0.35 -15.24 8.66
C LEU A 46 0.67 -13.79 8.25
N ARG A 47 1.86 -13.29 8.62
CA ARG A 47 2.37 -12.00 8.10
C ARG A 47 2.39 -12.13 6.58
N ASN A 48 1.70 -11.27 5.83
CA ASN A 48 1.87 -11.30 4.37
C ASN A 48 3.29 -10.84 4.06
N SER A 49 3.93 -11.47 3.09
CA SER A 49 5.32 -11.20 2.70
C SER A 49 5.57 -9.75 2.25
N SER A 50 4.53 -9.03 1.82
CA SER A 50 4.57 -7.61 1.47
C SER A 50 4.48 -6.67 2.67
N ASP A 51 3.89 -7.11 3.79
CA ASP A 51 3.73 -6.29 5.00
C ASP A 51 5.08 -6.11 5.74
N GLY A 52 6.03 -7.03 5.52
CA GLY A 52 7.38 -6.95 6.08
C GLY A 52 8.27 -5.86 5.47
N PHE A 53 7.92 -5.32 4.30
CA PHE A 53 8.66 -4.22 3.69
C PHE A 53 8.27 -2.86 4.29
N LEU A 54 6.96 -2.62 4.42
CA LEU A 54 6.41 -1.39 4.98
C LEU A 54 6.66 -1.25 6.48
N CYS A 55 6.70 -2.37 7.20
CA CYS A 55 6.97 -2.35 8.62
C CYS A 55 8.08 -3.32 9.03
N LYS A 56 9.21 -2.74 9.42
CA LYS A 56 10.39 -3.46 9.90
C LYS A 56 10.30 -3.59 11.41
N ASP A 57 11.01 -4.58 11.97
CA ASP A 57 11.09 -4.70 13.44
C ASP A 57 11.75 -3.45 14.09
N SER A 58 12.54 -2.68 13.34
CA SER A 58 13.11 -1.40 13.80
C SER A 58 12.15 -0.22 13.71
N THR A 59 10.97 -0.36 13.12
CA THR A 59 10.03 0.74 12.93
C THR A 59 9.43 1.19 14.26
N LYS A 60 9.78 2.41 14.68
CA LYS A 60 9.25 3.09 15.88
C LYS A 60 8.26 4.19 15.51
N ILE A 61 8.43 4.80 14.34
CA ILE A 61 7.59 5.89 13.85
C ILE A 61 6.99 5.46 12.51
N MET A 62 5.65 5.36 12.45
CA MET A 62 4.91 5.09 11.23
C MET A 62 4.22 6.37 10.75
N ILE A 63 4.50 6.78 9.52
CA ILE A 63 3.93 7.98 8.91
C ILE A 63 2.90 7.54 7.87
N LEU A 64 1.66 7.92 8.10
CA LEU A 64 0.54 7.65 7.20
C LEU A 64 0.20 8.92 6.43
N ILE A 65 0.47 8.89 5.12
CA ILE A 65 0.10 9.97 4.20
C ILE A 65 -1.27 9.65 3.61
N ILE A 66 -2.29 10.45 3.95
CA ILE A 66 -3.64 10.29 3.42
C ILE A 66 -3.68 10.87 2.00
N SER A 67 -3.85 10.00 0.99
CA SER A 67 -3.83 10.44 -0.42
C SER A 67 -4.98 9.85 -1.23
N ALA A 68 -5.60 10.66 -2.10
CA ALA A 68 -6.68 10.16 -2.96
C ALA A 68 -6.12 9.34 -4.14
N PRO A 69 -6.89 8.40 -4.73
CA PRO A 69 -6.39 7.50 -5.77
C PRO A 69 -5.81 8.27 -6.98
N GLY A 70 -6.47 9.35 -7.40
CA GLY A 70 -6.01 10.22 -8.49
C GLY A 70 -4.79 11.09 -8.19
N ASN A 71 -4.33 11.19 -6.94
CA ASN A 71 -3.25 12.11 -6.53
C ASN A 71 -1.84 11.56 -6.77
N PHE A 72 -1.60 10.95 -7.94
CA PHE A 72 -0.31 10.33 -8.31
C PHE A 72 0.87 11.31 -8.25
N GLU A 73 0.67 12.53 -8.76
CA GLU A 73 1.71 13.56 -8.79
C GLU A 73 2.08 14.01 -7.37
N LYS A 74 1.09 14.19 -6.49
CA LYS A 74 1.34 14.57 -5.09
C LYS A 74 2.17 13.51 -4.35
N ARG A 75 1.82 12.24 -4.50
CA ARG A 75 2.62 11.14 -3.91
C ARG A 75 4.03 11.11 -4.49
N THR A 76 4.16 11.30 -5.81
CA THR A 76 5.47 11.40 -6.47
C THR A 76 6.30 12.54 -5.90
N ASN A 77 5.71 13.72 -5.71
CA ASN A 77 6.38 14.88 -5.14
C ASN A 77 6.85 14.60 -3.70
N ILE A 78 6.05 13.93 -2.88
CA ILE A 78 6.48 13.53 -1.53
C ILE A 78 7.67 12.57 -1.60
N ARG A 79 7.61 11.54 -2.46
CA ARG A 79 8.71 10.57 -2.65
C ARG A 79 10.00 11.20 -3.14
N THR A 80 9.93 12.25 -3.97
CA THR A 80 11.11 12.93 -4.51
C THR A 80 11.61 14.07 -3.63
N THR A 81 10.85 14.47 -2.59
CA THR A 81 11.19 15.56 -1.68
C THR A 81 11.36 15.06 -0.24
N TRP A 82 10.50 15.50 0.68
CA TRP A 82 10.66 15.28 2.12
C TRP A 82 10.36 13.85 2.58
N GLY A 83 9.61 13.09 1.79
CA GLY A 83 9.33 11.66 2.03
C GLY A 83 10.29 10.71 1.33
N ASN A 84 11.43 11.19 0.83
CA ASN A 84 12.38 10.36 0.10
C ASN A 84 13.06 9.33 1.01
N ASN A 85 12.63 8.07 0.91
CA ASN A 85 13.12 6.98 1.75
C ASN A 85 14.64 6.75 1.61
N SER A 86 15.23 6.96 0.43
CA SER A 86 16.68 6.79 0.21
C SER A 86 17.52 7.82 0.96
N VAL A 87 16.95 8.98 1.26
CA VAL A 87 17.59 10.04 2.07
C VAL A 87 17.24 9.87 3.55
N MET A 88 16.00 9.50 3.85
CA MET A 88 15.48 9.37 5.20
C MET A 88 16.00 8.15 5.93
N ASN A 89 15.99 6.96 5.31
CA ASN A 89 16.33 5.69 5.95
C ASN A 89 17.77 5.64 6.52
N PRO A 90 18.80 6.23 5.88
CA PRO A 90 20.14 6.32 6.48
C PRO A 90 20.23 7.22 7.73
N ILE A 91 19.35 8.22 7.87
CA ILE A 91 19.36 9.21 8.96
C ILE A 91 18.42 8.78 10.10
N PHE A 92 17.25 8.26 9.74
CA PHE A 92 16.16 7.87 10.62
C PHE A 92 15.62 6.48 10.24
N PRO A 93 16.40 5.40 10.45
CA PRO A 93 16.03 4.03 10.04
C PRO A 93 14.77 3.50 10.75
N GLU A 94 14.39 4.09 11.88
CA GLU A 94 13.19 3.76 12.63
C GLU A 94 11.90 4.41 12.09
N VAL A 95 12.01 5.30 11.09
CA VAL A 95 10.88 5.97 10.45
C VAL A 95 10.50 5.21 9.18
N GLN A 96 9.23 4.84 9.05
CA GLN A 96 8.67 4.34 7.80
C GLN A 96 7.50 5.24 7.38
N LEU A 97 7.33 5.41 6.07
CA LEU A 97 6.27 6.21 5.46
C LEU A 97 5.46 5.31 4.53
N ALA A 98 4.14 5.39 4.65
CA ALA A 98 3.21 4.69 3.78
C ALA A 98 2.10 5.63 3.29
N PHE A 99 1.70 5.47 2.03
CA PHE A 99 0.54 6.16 1.47
C PHE A 99 -0.72 5.34 1.72
N LEU A 100 -1.72 5.97 2.33
CA LEU A 100 -3.03 5.40 2.56
C LEU A 100 -3.96 5.79 1.41
N VAL A 101 -4.37 4.82 0.61
CA VAL A 101 -5.19 5.03 -0.59
C VAL A 101 -6.46 4.20 -0.49
N GLY A 102 -7.62 4.83 -0.68
CA GLY A 102 -8.92 4.14 -0.63
C GLY A 102 -9.34 3.54 -1.97
N LYS A 103 -10.48 2.87 -1.99
CA LYS A 103 -11.08 2.31 -3.21
C LYS A 103 -11.60 3.40 -4.14
N THR A 104 -11.35 3.30 -5.44
CA THR A 104 -11.92 4.21 -6.45
C THR A 104 -12.91 3.47 -7.36
N ASN A 105 -13.88 4.21 -7.92
CA ASN A 105 -14.78 3.69 -8.97
C ASN A 105 -14.18 3.86 -10.38
N SER A 106 -13.11 4.63 -10.52
CA SER A 106 -12.41 4.81 -11.78
C SER A 106 -11.55 3.58 -12.07
N THR A 107 -11.90 2.85 -13.14
CA THR A 107 -11.12 1.70 -13.61
C THR A 107 -9.69 2.12 -14.01
N GLU A 108 -9.54 3.32 -14.57
CA GLU A 108 -8.24 3.88 -14.93
C GLU A 108 -7.38 4.14 -13.70
N ASP A 109 -7.92 4.82 -12.68
CA ASP A 109 -7.17 5.10 -11.45
C ASP A 109 -6.86 3.80 -10.72
N SER A 110 -7.79 2.85 -10.69
CA SER A 110 -7.58 1.54 -10.06
C SER A 110 -6.39 0.80 -10.68
N LYS A 111 -6.29 0.81 -12.01
CA LYS A 111 -5.17 0.21 -12.74
C LYS A 111 -3.85 0.93 -12.45
N LYS A 112 -3.84 2.27 -12.52
CA LYS A 112 -2.63 3.06 -12.25
C LYS A 112 -2.15 2.92 -10.81
N ILE A 113 -3.07 2.89 -9.85
CA ILE A 113 -2.78 2.65 -8.42
C ILE A 113 -2.16 1.27 -8.23
N PHE A 114 -2.66 0.27 -8.92
CA PHE A 114 -2.11 -1.08 -8.86
C PHE A 114 -0.68 -1.15 -9.45
N GLU A 115 -0.43 -0.48 -10.58
CA GLU A 115 0.93 -0.38 -11.14
C GLU A 115 1.89 0.39 -10.21
N GLU A 116 1.40 1.46 -9.57
CA GLU A 116 2.15 2.23 -8.59
C GLU A 116 2.47 1.40 -7.34
N SER A 117 1.53 0.58 -6.85
CA SER A 117 1.72 -0.20 -5.61
C SER A 117 2.81 -1.25 -5.77
N ILE A 118 2.85 -1.92 -6.92
CA ILE A 118 3.92 -2.88 -7.26
C ILE A 118 5.26 -2.17 -7.38
N LYS A 119 5.28 -0.97 -7.97
CA LYS A 119 6.53 -0.26 -8.26
C LYS A 119 7.23 0.26 -6.99
N TYR A 120 6.45 0.80 -6.04
CA TYR A 120 7.01 1.51 -4.89
C TYR A 120 6.91 0.73 -3.59
N GLU A 121 6.00 -0.25 -3.50
CA GLU A 121 5.78 -1.08 -2.31
C GLU A 121 5.52 -0.25 -1.03
N ASP A 122 5.03 0.98 -1.18
CA ASP A 122 4.87 1.96 -0.10
C ASP A 122 3.40 2.35 0.18
N MET A 123 2.45 1.49 -0.22
CA MET A 123 1.02 1.80 -0.16
C MET A 123 0.22 0.82 0.69
N ILE A 124 -0.71 1.36 1.47
CA ILE A 124 -1.73 0.63 2.21
C ILE A 124 -3.07 0.91 1.53
N HIS A 125 -3.69 -0.14 1.00
CA HIS A 125 -4.98 -0.06 0.32
C HIS A 125 -6.14 -0.26 1.29
N ILE A 126 -7.05 0.72 1.37
CA ILE A 126 -8.29 0.62 2.12
C ILE A 126 -9.43 0.29 1.16
N LEU A 127 -9.85 -0.98 1.14
CA LEU A 127 -10.78 -1.50 0.14
C LEU A 127 -12.25 -1.55 0.60
N ASP A 128 -12.50 -1.37 1.90
CA ASP A 128 -13.83 -1.51 2.50
C ASP A 128 -14.78 -0.37 2.13
N HIS A 129 -14.24 0.80 1.79
CA HIS A 129 -15.01 2.00 1.49
C HIS A 129 -14.47 2.74 0.27
N ILE A 130 -15.37 3.33 -0.51
CA ILE A 130 -15.02 4.26 -1.59
C ILE A 130 -14.30 5.47 -1.00
N ASP A 131 -13.19 5.85 -1.61
CA ASP A 131 -12.43 7.04 -1.27
C ASP A 131 -13.25 8.27 -1.63
N ALA A 132 -13.78 8.89 -0.59
CA ALA A 132 -14.60 10.08 -0.66
C ALA A 132 -14.37 10.86 0.63
N TYR A 133 -14.51 12.19 0.56
CA TYR A 133 -14.31 13.07 1.71
C TYR A 133 -15.08 12.62 2.95
N LYS A 134 -16.35 12.21 2.77
CA LYS A 134 -17.21 11.70 3.85
C LYS A 134 -16.71 10.41 4.52
N ASN A 135 -15.84 9.65 3.83
CA ASN A 135 -15.30 8.37 4.30
C ASN A 135 -13.86 8.49 4.81
N LEU A 136 -13.30 9.70 4.89
CA LEU A 136 -11.93 9.92 5.37
C LEU A 136 -11.73 9.38 6.79
N THR A 137 -12.73 9.49 7.66
CA THR A 137 -12.66 8.93 9.01
C THR A 137 -12.41 7.42 8.99
N TYR A 138 -13.17 6.67 8.19
CA TYR A 138 -12.97 5.24 8.03
C TYR A 138 -11.58 4.93 7.48
N LYS A 139 -11.17 5.67 6.44
CA LYS A 139 -9.84 5.53 5.84
C LYS A 139 -8.73 5.68 6.89
N VAL A 140 -8.74 6.76 7.67
CA VAL A 140 -7.73 7.01 8.71
C VAL A 140 -7.75 5.94 9.79
N LEU A 141 -8.94 5.55 10.27
CA LEU A 141 -9.07 4.48 11.27
C LEU A 141 -8.52 3.14 10.77
N SER A 142 -8.81 2.76 9.53
CA SER A 142 -8.24 1.56 8.91
C SER A 142 -6.71 1.64 8.81
N GLY A 143 -6.15 2.81 8.51
CA GLY A 143 -4.70 3.03 8.51
C GLY A 143 -4.07 2.85 9.90
N TYR A 144 -4.69 3.39 10.95
CA TYR A 144 -4.23 3.19 12.33
C TYR A 144 -4.33 1.73 12.76
N GLN A 145 -5.43 1.06 12.44
CA GLN A 145 -5.58 -0.36 12.71
C GLN A 145 -4.50 -1.18 12.00
N TRP A 146 -4.24 -0.92 10.72
CA TRP A 146 -3.18 -1.60 9.97
C TRP A 146 -1.82 -1.38 10.62
N ALA A 147 -1.48 -0.13 11.00
CA ALA A 147 -0.21 0.17 11.64
C ALA A 147 -0.04 -0.57 12.97
N LEU A 148 -1.04 -0.56 13.83
CA LEU A 148 -1.00 -1.24 15.13
C LEU A 148 -0.92 -2.78 15.01
N GLN A 149 -1.51 -3.35 13.95
CA GLN A 149 -1.51 -4.80 13.72
C GLN A 149 -0.20 -5.30 13.09
N ASN A 150 0.40 -4.51 12.20
CA ASN A 150 1.57 -4.93 11.44
C ASN A 150 2.90 -4.44 12.04
N CYS A 151 2.88 -3.31 12.76
CA CYS A 151 4.07 -2.74 13.39
C CYS A 151 4.10 -2.99 14.90
N ARG A 152 4.71 -4.10 15.30
CA ARG A 152 4.78 -4.48 16.74
C ARG A 152 5.47 -3.45 17.63
N ASN A 153 6.44 -2.72 17.08
CA ASN A 153 7.29 -1.80 17.83
C ASN A 153 6.94 -0.32 17.58
N VAL A 154 5.82 -0.03 16.90
CA VAL A 154 5.42 1.36 16.65
C VAL A 154 5.06 2.05 17.96
N GLU A 155 5.63 3.23 18.16
CA GLU A 155 5.41 4.08 19.33
C GLU A 155 4.68 5.36 18.94
N VAL A 156 4.92 5.85 17.72
CA VAL A 156 4.33 7.07 17.17
C VAL A 156 3.72 6.78 15.80
N ILE A 157 2.46 7.18 15.62
CA ILE A 157 1.80 7.18 14.31
C ILE A 157 1.51 8.62 13.91
N GLY A 158 2.21 9.12 12.90
CA GLY A 158 1.99 10.44 12.33
C GLY A 158 0.97 10.36 11.21
N LYS A 159 -0.10 11.17 11.27
CA LYS A 159 -1.04 11.34 10.15
C LYS A 159 -0.73 12.66 9.45
N PHE A 160 -0.57 12.62 8.13
CA PHE A 160 -0.36 13.81 7.30
C PHE A 160 -1.19 13.72 6.02
N ASP A 161 -1.47 14.86 5.42
CA ASP A 161 -2.15 14.95 4.12
C ASP A 161 -1.13 15.01 2.97
N ASP A 162 -1.58 14.79 1.73
CA ASP A 162 -0.69 14.72 0.57
C ASP A 162 -0.34 16.07 -0.07
N ASP A 163 -0.79 17.18 0.53
CA ASP A 163 -0.60 18.56 0.07
C ASP A 163 0.13 19.46 1.07
N ILE A 164 0.89 18.85 1.98
CA ILE A 164 1.72 19.57 2.95
C ILE A 164 3.21 19.27 2.76
N PHE A 165 4.04 20.09 3.41
CA PHE A 165 5.45 19.84 3.59
C PHE A 165 5.74 19.56 5.07
N VAL A 166 6.58 18.57 5.34
CA VAL A 166 7.04 18.24 6.70
C VAL A 166 8.56 18.33 6.76
N ASP A 167 9.07 19.15 7.67
CA ASP A 167 10.48 19.05 8.07
C ASP A 167 10.66 17.77 8.90
N MET A 168 11.06 16.71 8.22
CA MET A 168 11.23 15.39 8.80
C MET A 168 12.23 15.35 9.95
N LYS A 169 13.30 16.14 9.89
CA LYS A 169 14.31 16.18 10.96
C LYS A 169 13.70 16.77 12.22
N THR A 170 13.05 17.92 12.08
CA THR A 170 12.40 18.60 13.20
C THR A 170 11.28 17.75 13.78
N PHE A 171 10.45 17.13 12.93
CA PHE A 171 9.38 16.24 13.36
C PHE A 171 9.92 15.06 14.18
N VAL A 172 10.90 14.32 13.66
CA VAL A 172 11.44 13.13 14.34
C VAL A 172 12.06 13.50 15.69
N LEU A 173 12.81 14.60 15.76
CA LEU A 173 13.39 15.08 17.01
C LEU A 173 12.33 15.52 18.04
N ALA A 174 11.20 16.06 17.59
CA ALA A 174 10.13 16.49 18.48
C ALA A 174 9.34 15.33 19.10
N VAL A 175 9.25 14.19 18.39
CA VAL A 175 8.47 13.02 18.84
C VAL A 175 9.32 11.96 19.54
N LYS A 176 10.65 11.96 19.35
CA LYS A 176 11.58 11.16 20.14
C LYS A 176 11.72 11.78 21.53
N LYS A 177 11.04 11.20 22.53
CA LYS A 177 11.23 11.53 23.94
C LYS A 177 12.38 10.76 24.55
#